data_AF-A0AAD6E8P5-F1
#
_entry.id   AF-A0AAD6E8P5-F1
#
_cell.length_a   1.000
_cell.length_b   1.000
_cell.length_c   1.000
_cell.angle_alpha   90.00
_cell.angle_beta   90.00
_cell.angle_gamma   90.00
#
_symmetry.space_group_name_H-M   'P 1'
#
loop_
_entity.id
_entity.type
_entity.pdbx_description
1 polymer ?
#
loop_
_entity_poly.entity_id
_entity_poly.type
_entity_poly.pdbx_seq_one_letter_code
_entity_poly.pdbx_strand_id
1 'polypeptide(L)'
;MHPGGGIVFGAVRTKQEFSAFGGWIRYGQSKLANLLYARELALRYPAMTSISVTPGVVNTGLVENLGCFNRAFIWVTNLGQLMKPEEGAHNQLWASTVAKDTLQNGQFYEPLGVLSTKLDKASQDAALAKRLWDWTEEALQAYL
;
A
#
# COMPACT_ATOMS: atom_id res chain seq x y z
N MET A 1 8.75 3.19 -0.84
CA MET A 1 10.11 2.90 -0.32
C MET A 1 10.07 1.55 0.38
N HIS A 2 10.61 0.51 -0.24
CA HIS A 2 10.73 -0.83 0.35
C HIS A 2 12.04 -1.46 -0.14
N PRO A 3 12.50 -2.59 0.44
CA PRO A 3 13.67 -3.32 -0.03
C PRO A 3 13.53 -3.73 -1.51
N GLY A 4 14.64 -3.85 -2.24
CA GLY A 4 14.61 -4.13 -3.69
C GLY A 4 13.85 -5.40 -4.08
N GLY A 5 13.84 -6.42 -3.21
CA GLY A 5 13.06 -7.66 -3.38
C GLY A 5 11.60 -7.58 -2.88
N GLY A 6 11.10 -6.39 -2.57
CA GLY A 6 9.76 -6.20 -2.02
C GLY A 6 9.72 -6.43 -0.51
N ILE A 7 9.47 -7.67 -0.07
CA ILE A 7 9.22 -8.03 1.34
C ILE A 7 10.32 -8.94 1.88
N VAL A 8 10.86 -8.60 3.05
CA VAL A 8 11.87 -9.40 3.76
C VAL A 8 11.19 -10.36 4.73
N PHE A 9 10.56 -11.42 4.21
CA PHE A 9 9.73 -12.37 4.98
C PHE A 9 10.40 -12.90 6.26
N GLY A 10 11.67 -13.33 6.17
CA GLY A 10 12.41 -13.88 7.31
C GLY A 10 12.65 -12.88 8.46
N ALA A 11 12.47 -11.58 8.20
CA ALA A 11 12.67 -10.52 9.17
C ALA A 11 11.37 -9.82 9.58
N VAL A 12 10.20 -10.22 9.07
CA VAL A 12 8.90 -9.56 9.33
C VAL A 12 8.61 -9.43 10.82
N ARG A 13 8.93 -10.45 11.61
CA ARG A 13 8.72 -10.49 13.07
C ARG A 13 9.88 -9.91 13.90
N THR A 14 10.83 -9.24 13.26
CA THR A 14 11.97 -8.59 13.93
C THR A 14 11.77 -7.08 13.93
N LYS A 15 12.67 -6.36 14.60
CA LYS A 15 12.71 -4.89 14.50
C LYS A 15 13.00 -4.39 13.08
N GLN A 16 13.58 -5.24 12.23
CA GLN A 16 14.14 -4.87 10.93
C GLN A 16 14.94 -3.57 11.04
N GLU A 17 16.09 -3.66 11.71
CA GLU A 17 17.04 -2.56 11.83
C GLU A 17 17.69 -2.31 10.46
N PHE A 18 16.91 -1.74 9.54
CA PHE A 18 17.46 -1.09 8.37
C PHE A 18 18.26 0.13 8.82
N SER A 19 19.22 0.57 8.00
CA SER A 19 20.05 1.74 8.25
C SER A 19 19.24 3.06 8.26
N ALA A 20 19.68 4.09 7.55
CA ALA A 20 18.86 5.31 7.39
C ALA A 20 17.44 4.96 6.87
N PHE A 21 16.43 5.65 7.40
CA PHE A 21 15.02 5.53 7.01
C PHE A 21 14.33 4.18 7.31
N GLY A 22 14.84 3.37 8.25
CA GLY A 22 14.26 2.05 8.52
C GLY A 22 12.76 2.02 8.86
N GLY A 23 12.26 3.03 9.58
CA GLY A 23 10.81 3.18 9.81
C GLY A 23 10.00 3.32 8.52
N TRP A 24 10.50 4.10 7.56
CA TRP A 24 9.88 4.29 6.24
C TRP A 24 9.94 3.04 5.37
N ILE A 25 11.04 2.29 5.45
CA ILE A 25 11.21 1.03 4.72
C ILE A 25 10.23 -0.03 5.24
N ARG A 26 10.08 -0.15 6.57
CA ARG A 26 9.06 -1.04 7.17
C ARG A 26 7.64 -0.63 6.78
N TYR A 27 7.34 0.67 6.85
CA TYR A 27 6.05 1.20 6.44
C TYR A 27 5.75 0.95 4.96
N GLY A 28 6.73 1.18 4.07
CA GLY A 28 6.52 0.92 2.65
C GLY A 28 6.38 -0.58 2.32
N GLN A 29 7.02 -1.48 3.07
CA GLN A 29 6.74 -2.91 2.97
C GLN A 29 5.30 -3.25 3.33
N SER A 30 4.72 -2.66 4.38
CA SER A 30 3.33 -2.93 4.74
C SER A 30 2.34 -2.39 3.69
N LYS A 31 2.63 -1.23 3.08
CA LYS A 31 1.82 -0.71 1.96
C LYS A 31 1.96 -1.54 0.69
N LEU A 32 3.17 -2.01 0.37
CA LEU A 32 3.39 -2.96 -0.72
C LEU A 32 2.60 -4.26 -0.46
N ALA A 33 2.60 -4.77 0.78
CA ALA A 33 1.87 -5.97 1.15
C ALA A 33 0.36 -5.83 0.90
N ASN A 34 -0.26 -4.70 1.27
CA ASN A 34 -1.68 -4.47 0.98
C ASN A 34 -1.99 -4.53 -0.52
N LEU A 35 -1.13 -3.92 -1.35
CA LEU A 35 -1.31 -3.90 -2.81
C LEU A 35 -1.22 -5.32 -3.39
N LEU A 36 -0.18 -6.06 -3.01
CA LEU A 36 0.04 -7.44 -3.45
C LEU A 36 -1.09 -8.37 -2.97
N TYR A 37 -1.58 -8.17 -1.74
CA TYR A 37 -2.67 -8.95 -1.21
C TYR A 37 -3.96 -8.74 -2.00
N ALA A 38 -4.31 -7.49 -2.33
CA ALA A 38 -5.49 -7.21 -3.16
C ALA A 38 -5.37 -7.83 -4.57
N ARG A 39 -4.17 -7.81 -5.16
CA ARG A 39 -3.89 -8.49 -6.44
C ARG A 39 -4.15 -9.99 -6.36
N GLU A 40 -3.59 -10.65 -5.35
CA GLU A 40 -3.76 -12.09 -5.18
C GLU A 40 -5.21 -12.45 -4.82
N LEU A 41 -5.90 -11.64 -4.00
CA LEU A 41 -7.31 -11.81 -3.66
C LEU A 41 -8.19 -11.76 -4.92
N ALA A 42 -7.93 -10.81 -5.82
CA ALA A 42 -8.63 -10.70 -7.10
C ALA A 42 -8.45 -11.94 -7.99
N LEU A 43 -7.24 -12.52 -8.01
CA LEU A 43 -6.96 -13.74 -8.77
C LEU A 43 -7.66 -14.97 -8.18
N ARG A 44 -7.66 -15.10 -6.86
CA ARG A 44 -8.25 -16.26 -6.17
C ARG A 44 -9.77 -16.23 -6.13
N TYR A 45 -10.36 -15.04 -6.05
CA TYR A 45 -11.80 -14.86 -5.90
C TYR A 45 -12.37 -13.91 -6.97
N PRO A 46 -12.40 -14.32 -8.25
CA PRO A 46 -12.76 -13.44 -9.38
C PRO A 46 -14.23 -12.97 -9.36
N ALA A 47 -15.10 -13.62 -8.57
CA ALA A 47 -16.47 -13.16 -8.37
C ALA A 47 -16.54 -11.82 -7.60
N MET A 48 -15.53 -11.55 -6.76
CA MET A 48 -15.36 -10.30 -6.04
C MET A 48 -14.41 -9.37 -6.79
N THR A 49 -14.70 -8.07 -6.78
CA THR A 49 -13.73 -7.06 -7.23
C THR A 49 -12.89 -6.66 -6.03
N SER A 50 -11.59 -6.90 -6.10
CA SER A 50 -10.60 -6.41 -5.15
C SER A 50 -9.69 -5.41 -5.84
N ILE A 51 -9.62 -4.20 -5.31
CA ILE A 51 -8.72 -3.15 -5.80
C ILE A 51 -7.99 -2.53 -4.61
N SER A 52 -6.86 -1.92 -4.89
CA SER A 52 -6.15 -1.09 -3.91
C SER A 52 -6.28 0.38 -4.27
N VAL A 53 -6.44 1.23 -3.26
CA VAL A 53 -6.49 2.69 -3.44
C VAL A 53 -5.55 3.40 -2.48
N THR A 54 -5.01 4.53 -2.90
CA THR A 54 -4.30 5.45 -2.02
C THR A 54 -5.11 6.72 -1.81
N PRO A 55 -5.15 7.30 -0.60
CA PRO A 55 -5.77 8.60 -0.38
C PRO A 55 -4.99 9.75 -1.05
N GLY A 56 -3.81 9.47 -1.61
CA GLY A 56 -2.87 10.50 -2.07
C GLY A 56 -1.98 10.96 -0.93
N VAL A 57 -1.24 12.04 -1.15
CA VAL A 57 -0.48 12.65 -0.07
C VAL A 57 -1.43 13.53 0.73
N VAL A 58 -2.00 12.97 1.79
CA VAL A 58 -2.88 13.70 2.68
C VAL A 58 -2.07 14.12 3.90
N ASN A 59 -2.22 15.38 4.29
CA ASN A 59 -1.70 15.88 5.56
C ASN A 59 -2.52 15.27 6.72
N THR A 60 -2.18 14.04 7.11
CA THR A 60 -2.87 13.30 8.17
C THR A 60 -2.11 13.39 9.49
N GLY A 61 -2.80 13.16 10.62
CA GLY A 61 -2.18 13.09 11.95
C GLY A 61 -1.08 12.02 12.12
N LEU A 62 -0.90 11.13 11.13
CA LEU A 62 0.28 10.25 11.02
C LEU A 62 1.56 11.06 10.82
N VAL A 63 1.48 12.25 10.21
CA VAL A 63 2.58 13.21 10.01
C VAL A 63 2.83 14.06 11.25
N GLU A 64 1.77 14.40 11.98
CA GLU A 64 1.83 15.30 13.13
C GLU A 64 2.51 14.66 14.35
N ASN A 65 2.40 13.34 14.50
CA ASN A 65 3.05 12.58 15.57
C ASN A 65 4.51 12.15 15.23
N LEU A 66 5.03 12.56 14.08
CA LEU A 66 6.41 12.25 13.68
C LEU A 66 7.39 13.31 14.18
N GLY A 67 8.59 12.87 14.55
CA GLY A 67 9.71 13.78 14.85
C GLY A 67 10.00 14.73 13.69
N CYS A 68 10.59 15.90 13.99
CA CYS A 68 10.71 17.01 13.04
C CYS A 68 11.34 16.63 11.68
N PHE A 69 12.30 15.71 11.69
CA PHE A 69 12.99 15.22 10.49
C PHE A 69 12.06 14.46 9.53
N ASN A 70 11.21 13.58 10.07
CA ASN A 70 10.24 12.83 9.28
C ASN A 70 9.11 13.75 8.77
N ARG A 71 8.71 14.75 9.57
CA ARG A 71 7.76 15.77 9.12
C ARG A 71 8.32 16.60 7.96
N ALA A 72 9.58 17.04 8.07
CA ALA A 72 10.28 17.75 7.00
C ALA A 72 10.45 16.89 5.75
N PHE A 73 10.79 15.60 5.91
CA PHE A 73 10.90 14.66 4.80
C PHE A 73 9.59 14.53 4.03
N ILE A 74 8.46 14.37 4.72
CA ILE A 74 7.13 14.32 4.08
C ILE A 74 6.82 15.64 3.41
N TRP A 75 7.09 16.76 4.06
CA TRP A 75 6.79 18.07 3.49
C TRP A 75 7.60 18.32 2.21
N VAL A 76 8.90 18.03 2.22
CA VAL A 76 9.79 18.19 1.05
C VAL A 76 9.44 17.23 -0.08
N THR A 77 9.14 15.96 0.23
CA THR A 77 8.83 14.95 -0.79
C THR A 77 7.44 15.10 -1.42
N ASN A 78 6.57 15.91 -0.85
CA ASN A 78 5.18 16.06 -1.30
C ASN A 78 4.75 17.53 -1.49
N LEU A 79 5.72 18.44 -1.68
CA LEU A 79 5.48 19.84 -2.03
C LEU A 79 4.55 19.93 -3.26
N GLY A 80 3.40 20.59 -3.10
CA GLY A 80 2.42 20.81 -4.17
C GLY A 80 1.47 19.65 -4.46
N GLN A 81 1.53 18.55 -3.70
CA GLN A 81 0.64 17.39 -3.86
C GLN A 81 -0.21 17.09 -2.61
N LEU A 82 -0.21 18.01 -1.64
CA LEU A 82 -0.93 17.87 -0.38
C LEU A 82 -2.42 18.14 -0.58
N MET A 83 -3.21 17.07 -0.50
CA MET A 83 -4.67 17.16 -0.46
C MET A 83 -5.13 17.61 0.93
N LYS A 84 -6.28 18.29 1.00
CA LYS A 84 -6.89 18.66 2.28
C LYS A 84 -7.33 17.41 3.05
N PRO A 85 -7.34 17.41 4.39
CA PRO A 85 -7.77 16.25 5.19
C PRO A 85 -9.14 15.70 4.76
N GLU A 86 -10.07 16.60 4.42
CA GLU A 86 -11.42 16.24 3.97
C GLU A 86 -11.41 15.49 2.63
N GLU A 87 -10.44 15.79 1.77
CA GLU A 87 -10.29 15.15 0.45
C GLU A 87 -9.67 13.76 0.53
N GLY A 88 -9.04 13.41 1.67
CA GLY A 88 -8.38 12.11 1.84
C GLY A 88 -9.32 10.90 1.77
N ALA A 89 -10.61 11.10 2.04
CA ALA A 89 -11.62 10.06 1.92
C ALA A 89 -12.15 9.89 0.48
N HIS A 90 -11.95 10.89 -0.39
CA HIS A 90 -12.58 10.92 -1.72
C HIS A 90 -12.27 9.68 -2.55
N ASN A 91 -11.03 9.19 -2.52
CA ASN A 91 -10.67 8.04 -3.34
C ASN A 91 -11.29 6.73 -2.83
N GLN A 92 -11.47 6.59 -1.52
CA GLN A 92 -12.14 5.43 -0.92
C GLN A 92 -13.66 5.48 -1.20
N LEU A 93 -14.26 6.67 -1.11
CA LEU A 93 -15.66 6.91 -1.45
C LEU A 93 -15.91 6.63 -2.94
N TRP A 94 -15.03 7.09 -3.82
CA TRP A 94 -15.08 6.79 -5.25
C TRP A 94 -15.01 5.27 -5.49
N ALA A 95 -14.02 4.59 -4.91
CA ALA A 95 -13.84 3.14 -5.07
C ALA A 95 -15.05 2.33 -4.59
N SER A 96 -15.80 2.86 -3.61
CA SER A 96 -16.97 2.21 -3.03
C SER A 96 -18.28 2.50 -3.78
N THR A 97 -18.33 3.56 -4.59
CA THR A 97 -19.58 4.05 -5.22
C THR A 97 -19.55 3.99 -6.75
N VAL A 98 -18.37 3.86 -7.36
CA VAL A 98 -18.24 3.76 -8.82
C VAL A 98 -18.83 2.44 -9.33
N ALA A 99 -19.35 2.46 -10.56
CA ALA A 99 -19.89 1.27 -11.20
C ALA A 99 -18.81 0.19 -11.36
N LYS A 100 -19.12 -1.05 -10.95
CA LYS A 100 -18.16 -2.16 -10.83
C LYS A 100 -17.45 -2.49 -12.16
N ASP A 101 -18.13 -2.30 -13.28
CA ASP A 101 -17.64 -2.53 -14.65
C ASP A 101 -16.56 -1.54 -15.10
N THR A 102 -16.44 -0.38 -14.43
CA THR A 102 -15.38 0.59 -14.67
C THR A 102 -14.07 0.26 -13.94
N LEU A 103 -14.11 -0.70 -13.01
CA LEU A 103 -12.96 -1.09 -12.20
C LEU A 103 -12.21 -2.26 -12.85
N GLN A 104 -10.88 -2.17 -12.84
CA GLN A 104 -10.00 -3.25 -13.22
C GLN A 104 -9.63 -4.06 -11.99
N ASN A 105 -10.09 -5.32 -11.94
CA ASN A 105 -9.87 -6.20 -10.80
C ASN A 105 -8.37 -6.43 -10.54
N GLY A 106 -7.96 -6.37 -9.28
CA GLY A 106 -6.58 -6.48 -8.84
C GLY A 106 -5.72 -5.23 -9.07
N GLN A 107 -6.24 -4.15 -9.63
CA GLN A 107 -5.43 -2.97 -9.92
C GLN A 107 -5.36 -1.96 -8.78
N PHE A 108 -4.41 -1.04 -8.90
CA PHE A 108 -4.16 0.05 -7.95
C PHE A 108 -4.55 1.40 -8.55
N TYR A 109 -5.33 2.17 -7.79
CA TYR A 109 -5.82 3.49 -8.20
C TYR A 109 -5.26 4.61 -7.30
N GLU A 110 -4.74 5.63 -7.96
CA GLU A 110 -4.36 6.93 -7.41
C GLU A 110 -5.61 7.80 -7.16
N PRO A 111 -5.49 8.94 -6.45
CA PRO A 111 -6.63 9.78 -6.10
C PRO A 111 -7.48 10.14 -7.31
N LEU A 112 -8.79 10.21 -7.07
CA LEU A 112 -9.81 10.49 -8.09
C LEU A 112 -9.90 9.40 -9.17
N GLY A 113 -9.69 8.15 -8.76
CA GLY A 113 -9.95 6.99 -9.63
C GLY A 113 -8.99 6.83 -10.80
N VAL A 114 -7.80 7.42 -10.71
CA VAL A 114 -6.78 7.33 -11.76
C VAL A 114 -6.07 5.98 -11.64
N LEU A 115 -6.14 5.15 -12.67
CA LEU A 115 -5.37 3.91 -12.70
C LEU A 115 -3.86 4.23 -12.67
N SER A 116 -3.13 3.68 -11.70
CA SER A 116 -1.72 3.99 -11.55
C SER A 116 -0.88 3.36 -12.67
N THR A 117 -0.02 4.17 -13.27
CA THR A 117 0.98 3.74 -14.26
C THR A 117 2.40 3.69 -13.68
N LYS A 118 2.55 4.05 -12.40
CA LYS A 118 3.84 4.26 -11.71
C LYS A 118 4.14 3.14 -10.72
N LEU A 119 3.79 1.91 -11.08
CA LEU A 119 4.06 0.74 -10.27
C LEU A 119 5.47 0.21 -10.58
N ASP A 120 6.22 -0.13 -9.54
CA ASP A 120 7.51 -0.78 -9.70
C ASP A 120 7.37 -2.29 -9.98
N LYS A 121 8.51 -2.97 -10.14
CA LYS A 121 8.52 -4.41 -10.43
C LYS A 121 7.97 -5.24 -9.27
N ALA A 122 8.29 -4.89 -8.04
CA ALA A 122 7.90 -5.67 -6.87
C ALA A 122 6.37 -5.63 -6.65
N SER A 123 5.74 -4.47 -6.84
CA SER A 123 4.29 -4.30 -6.74
C SER A 123 3.49 -5.04 -7.82
N GLN A 124 4.13 -5.45 -8.90
CA GLN A 124 3.51 -6.19 -10.01
C GLN A 124 3.92 -7.67 -10.05
N ASP A 125 4.78 -8.12 -9.14
CA ASP A 125 5.31 -9.48 -9.11
C ASP A 125 4.26 -10.48 -8.57
N ALA A 126 3.72 -11.30 -9.47
CA ALA A 126 2.73 -12.32 -9.13
C ALA A 126 3.28 -13.42 -8.20
N ALA A 127 4.57 -13.78 -8.34
CA ALA A 127 5.19 -14.77 -7.47
C ALA A 127 5.36 -14.21 -6.05
N LEU A 128 5.71 -12.93 -5.95
CA LEU A 128 5.78 -12.24 -4.66
C LEU A 128 4.40 -12.11 -4.01
N ALA A 129 3.35 -11.80 -4.79
CA ALA A 129 1.97 -11.71 -4.30
C ALA A 129 1.49 -13.06 -3.75
N LYS A 130 1.70 -14.15 -4.50
CA LYS A 130 1.40 -15.51 -4.05
C LYS A 130 2.17 -15.87 -2.78
N ARG A 131 3.48 -15.58 -2.74
CA ARG A 131 4.31 -15.86 -1.55
C ARG A 131 3.81 -15.09 -0.33
N LEU A 132 3.40 -13.83 -0.50
CA LEU A 132 2.83 -13.03 0.58
C LEU A 132 1.54 -13.65 1.11
N TRP A 133 0.66 -14.10 0.22
CA TRP A 133 -0.57 -14.78 0.61
C TRP A 133 -0.28 -16.03 1.43
N ASP A 134 0.55 -16.93 0.91
CA ASP A 134 0.88 -18.20 1.58
C ASP A 134 1.51 -17.95 2.96
N TRP A 135 2.42 -16.96 3.06
CA TRP A 135 2.99 -16.55 4.35
C TRP A 135 1.94 -15.97 5.31
N THR A 136 0.96 -15.22 4.80
CA THR A 136 -0.10 -14.61 5.61
C THR A 136 -1.03 -15.68 6.19
N GLU A 137 -1.43 -16.64 5.37
CA GLU A 137 -2.22 -17.81 5.81
C GLU A 137 -1.49 -18.60 6.90
N GLU A 138 -0.20 -18.92 6.67
CA GLU A 138 0.64 -19.60 7.67
C GLU A 138 0.75 -18.79 8.98
N ALA A 139 0.95 -17.47 8.87
CA ALA A 139 1.07 -16.60 10.03
C ALA A 139 -0.23 -16.47 10.83
N LEU A 140 -1.39 -16.57 10.17
CA LEU A 140 -2.70 -16.49 10.80
C LEU A 140 -3.21 -17.83 11.32
N GLN A 141 -2.67 -18.95 10.85
CA GLN A 141 -3.10 -20.30 11.24
C GLN A 141 -3.08 -20.54 12.76
N ALA A 142 -2.18 -19.88 13.49
CA ALA A 142 -2.13 -19.96 14.96
C ALA A 142 -3.31 -19.25 15.68
N TYR A 143 -4.16 -18.53 14.94
CA TYR A 143 -5.24 -17.68 15.47
C TYR A 143 -6.62 -18.01 14.88
N LEU A 144 -6.72 -19.05 14.05
CA LEU A 144 -7.97 -19.56 13.45
C LEU A 144 -8.41 -20.83 14.18
#